data_AF-A0A090MIU5-F1
#
_entry.id   AF-A0A090MIU5-F1
#
_cell.length_a   1.000
_cell.length_b   1.000
_cell.length_c   1.000
_cell.angle_alpha   90.00
_cell.angle_beta   90.00
_cell.angle_gamma   90.00
#
_symmetry.space_group_name_H-M   'P 1'
#
loop_
_entity.id
_entity.type
_entity.pdbx_description
1 polymer ?
#
loop_
_entity_poly.entity_id
_entity_poly.type
_entity_poly.pdbx_seq_one_letter_code
_entity_poly.pdbx_strand_id
1 'polypeptide(L)'
;MDSFVDQFQAAGGSMVMLAKGNRAPVVRDACKKYGGFYLGSVGGSAANLAEHCIKKVEVVEYPELGMEAIWRIEVVDFPAFIIIDDKGNDFFKELNLG
;
A
#
# COMPACT_ATOMS: atom_id res chain seq x y z
N MET A 1 -5.07 5.59 -6.07
CA MET A 1 -3.91 5.02 -6.78
C MET A 1 -4.25 3.77 -7.60
N ASP A 2 -5.50 3.28 -7.66
CA ASP A 2 -5.86 2.02 -8.37
C ASP A 2 -5.47 2.04 -9.86
N SER A 3 -5.63 3.20 -10.51
CA SER A 3 -5.32 3.41 -11.93
C SER A 3 -3.84 3.21 -12.30
N PHE A 4 -2.92 3.23 -11.34
CA PHE A 4 -1.47 3.13 -11.61
C PHE A 4 -0.92 1.71 -11.43
N VAL A 5 -1.65 0.83 -10.75
CA VAL A 5 -1.12 -0.45 -10.25
C VAL A 5 -0.70 -1.37 -11.38
N ASP A 6 -1.59 -1.62 -12.36
CA ASP A 6 -1.29 -2.54 -13.48
C ASP A 6 -0.06 -2.07 -14.28
N GLN A 7 0.01 -0.78 -14.61
CA GLN A 7 1.12 -0.22 -15.38
C GLN A 7 2.44 -0.32 -14.61
N PHE A 8 2.45 -0.03 -13.31
CA PHE A 8 3.67 -0.08 -12.52
C PHE A 8 4.15 -1.52 -12.29
N GLN A 9 3.23 -2.45 -12.02
CA GLN A 9 3.58 -3.87 -11.86
C GLN A 9 4.04 -4.50 -13.18
N ALA A 10 3.44 -4.12 -14.31
CA ALA A 10 3.93 -4.52 -15.63
C ALA A 10 5.38 -4.06 -15.87
N ALA A 11 5.78 -2.93 -15.28
CA ALA A 11 7.16 -2.41 -15.32
C ALA A 11 8.07 -2.95 -14.21
N GLY A 12 7.60 -3.87 -13.37
CA GLY A 12 8.35 -4.46 -12.25
C GLY A 12 8.38 -3.63 -10.96
N GLY A 13 7.59 -2.55 -10.89
CA GLY A 13 7.45 -1.68 -9.72
C GLY A 13 6.12 -1.87 -8.99
N SER A 14 5.95 -1.25 -7.81
CA SER A 14 4.69 -1.28 -7.05
C SER A 14 4.17 -2.70 -6.74
N MET A 15 5.10 -3.64 -6.54
CA MET A 15 4.77 -5.05 -6.26
C MET A 15 4.12 -5.23 -4.88
N VAL A 16 4.51 -4.43 -3.89
CA VAL A 16 3.90 -4.41 -2.57
C VAL A 16 3.44 -2.99 -2.28
N MET A 17 2.16 -2.83 -1.99
CA MET A 17 1.53 -1.56 -1.69
C MET A 17 1.03 -1.56 -0.24
N LEU A 18 1.13 -0.43 0.45
CA LEU A 18 0.62 -0.25 1.82
C LEU A 18 -0.23 1.02 1.87
N ALA A 19 -1.50 0.90 2.21
CA ALA A 19 -2.41 2.04 2.40
C ALA A 19 -3.58 1.67 3.33
N LYS A 20 -4.74 2.33 3.18
CA LYS A 20 -5.98 2.01 3.90
C LYS A 20 -7.18 1.94 2.95
N GLY A 21 -8.20 1.18 3.34
CA GLY A 21 -9.47 1.03 2.62
C GLY A 21 -9.48 -0.15 1.65
N ASN A 22 -10.67 -0.48 1.13
CA ASN A 22 -10.84 -1.43 0.04
C ASN A 22 -10.34 -0.84 -1.29
N ARG A 23 -10.12 -1.70 -2.29
CA ARG A 23 -9.58 -1.32 -3.60
C ARG A 23 -10.51 -1.75 -4.72
N ALA A 24 -10.37 -1.13 -5.88
CA ALA A 24 -11.11 -1.54 -7.06
C ALA A 24 -10.64 -2.92 -7.56
N PRO A 25 -11.48 -3.72 -8.24
CA PRO A 25 -11.12 -5.05 -8.73
C PRO A 25 -9.85 -5.08 -9.60
N VAL A 26 -9.56 -3.99 -10.31
CA VAL A 26 -8.35 -3.85 -11.13
C VAL A 26 -7.06 -4.06 -10.34
N VAL A 27 -7.01 -3.69 -9.06
CA VAL A 27 -5.82 -3.90 -8.20
C VAL A 27 -5.63 -5.37 -7.89
N ARG A 28 -6.72 -6.07 -7.56
CA ARG A 28 -6.71 -7.51 -7.33
C ARG A 28 -6.28 -8.27 -8.57
N ASP A 29 -6.81 -7.89 -9.72
CA ASP A 29 -6.50 -8.54 -10.98
C ASP A 29 -5.04 -8.30 -11.38
N ALA A 30 -4.49 -7.10 -11.12
CA ALA A 30 -3.07 -6.80 -11.30
C ALA A 30 -2.18 -7.63 -10.34
N CYS A 31 -2.49 -7.65 -9.04
CA CYS A 31 -1.75 -8.44 -8.05
C CYS A 31 -1.70 -9.92 -8.44
N LYS A 32 -2.83 -10.49 -8.88
CA LYS A 32 -2.89 -11.87 -9.40
C LYS A 32 -2.02 -12.07 -10.64
N LYS A 33 -2.00 -11.10 -11.55
CA LYS A 33 -1.29 -11.19 -12.83
C LYS A 33 0.23 -11.11 -12.65
N TYR A 34 0.73 -10.24 -11.77
CA TYR A 34 2.16 -9.94 -11.66
C TYR A 34 2.80 -10.48 -10.38
N GLY A 35 2.03 -11.03 -9.44
CA GLY A 35 2.56 -11.52 -8.16
C GLY A 35 2.69 -10.44 -7.09
N GLY A 36 1.77 -9.47 -7.09
CA GLY A 36 1.77 -8.34 -6.16
C GLY A 36 0.91 -8.55 -4.91
N PHE A 37 1.06 -7.65 -3.93
CA PHE A 37 0.32 -7.65 -2.67
C PHE A 37 -0.18 -6.26 -2.30
N TYR A 38 -1.36 -6.18 -1.70
CA TYR A 38 -1.86 -4.97 -1.05
C TYR A 38 -2.03 -5.21 0.45
N LEU A 39 -1.30 -4.42 1.22
CA LEU A 39 -1.32 -4.41 2.67
C LEU A 39 -2.18 -3.24 3.19
N GLY A 40 -3.05 -3.54 4.14
CA GLY A 40 -3.91 -2.58 4.82
C GLY A 40 -3.38 -2.18 6.18
N SER A 41 -3.03 -0.91 6.34
CA SER A 41 -2.82 -0.28 7.65
C SER A 41 -4.15 0.13 8.28
N VAL A 42 -4.16 0.22 9.61
CA VAL A 42 -5.27 0.83 10.36
C VAL A 42 -5.32 2.33 10.05
N GLY A 43 -6.49 2.82 9.61
CA GLY A 43 -6.71 4.24 9.35
C GLY A 43 -7.01 5.01 10.64
N GLY A 44 -6.47 6.23 10.76
CA GLY A 44 -6.75 7.13 11.89
C GLY A 44 -5.73 7.06 13.05
N SER A 45 -4.80 6.11 13.03
CA SER A 45 -3.80 5.90 14.09
C SER A 45 -2.47 6.63 13.85
N ALA A 46 -2.49 7.79 13.17
CA ALA A 46 -1.27 8.44 12.68
C ALA A 46 -0.27 8.80 13.79
N ALA A 47 -0.73 9.35 14.92
CA ALA A 47 0.14 9.73 16.03
C ALA A 47 0.85 8.52 16.65
N ASN A 48 0.11 7.42 16.85
CA ASN A 48 0.66 6.18 17.41
C ASN A 48 1.72 5.57 16.47
N LEU A 49 1.44 5.52 15.16
CA LEU A 49 2.40 5.04 14.16
C LEU A 49 3.65 5.93 14.10
N ALA A 50 3.49 7.25 14.18
CA ALA A 50 4.62 8.18 14.17
C ALA A 50 5.51 8.02 15.41
N GLU A 51 4.92 7.86 16.60
CA GLU A 51 5.65 7.72 17.85
C GLU A 51 6.35 6.36 17.97
N HIS A 52 5.67 5.28 17.57
CA HIS A 52 6.14 3.92 17.89
C HIS A 52 6.71 3.15 16.70
N CYS A 53 6.28 3.43 15.47
CA CYS A 53 6.67 2.61 14.31
C CYS A 53 7.67 3.31 13.38
N ILE A 54 7.56 4.62 13.15
CA ILE A 54 8.41 5.36 12.21
C ILE A 54 9.72 5.77 12.90
N LYS A 55 10.87 5.33 12.36
CA LYS A 55 12.20 5.55 12.95
C LYS A 55 13.04 6.57 12.21
N LYS A 56 12.78 6.73 10.91
CA LYS A 56 13.51 7.67 10.05
C LYS A 56 12.60 8.16 8.94
N VAL A 57 12.77 9.42 8.54
CA VAL A 57 12.04 10.05 7.44
C VAL A 57 13.00 10.92 6.63
N GLU A 58 13.14 10.64 5.34
CA GLU A 58 14.01 11.37 4.41
C GLU A 58 13.28 11.65 3.09
N VAL A 59 13.37 12.88 2.58
CA VAL A 59 12.91 13.20 1.22
C VAL A 59 13.88 12.58 0.21
N VAL A 60 13.35 11.91 -0.81
CA VAL A 60 14.14 11.27 -1.87
C VAL A 60 14.00 12.05 -3.18
N GLU A 61 12.77 12.40 -3.57
CA GLU A 61 12.50 13.10 -4.83
C GLU A 61 11.30 14.05 -4.68
N TYR A 62 11.26 15.07 -5.54
CA TYR A 62 10.19 16.08 -5.64
C TYR A 62 9.91 16.87 -4.34
N PRO A 63 10.92 17.47 -3.68
CA PRO A 63 10.73 18.24 -2.44
C PRO A 63 9.76 19.43 -2.58
N GLU A 64 9.60 19.97 -3.79
CA GLU A 64 8.67 21.05 -4.11
C GLU A 64 7.19 20.68 -3.89
N LEU A 65 6.86 19.37 -3.85
CA LEU A 65 5.51 18.88 -3.61
C LEU A 65 5.14 18.84 -2.11
N GLY A 66 6.04 19.25 -1.22
CA GLY A 66 5.78 19.30 0.22
C GLY A 66 5.46 17.91 0.79
N MET A 67 4.29 17.76 1.41
CA MET A 67 3.89 16.48 2.03
C MET A 67 3.68 15.35 1.01
N GLU A 68 3.50 15.68 -0.29
CA GLU A 68 3.32 14.71 -1.38
C GLU A 68 4.63 14.26 -2.05
N ALA A 69 5.78 14.74 -1.57
CA ALA A 69 7.09 14.31 -2.05
C ALA A 69 7.30 12.78 -1.90
N ILE A 70 8.29 12.22 -2.59
CA ILE A 70 8.67 10.82 -2.38
C ILE A 70 9.53 10.74 -1.13
N TRP A 71 9.05 10.01 -0.12
CA TRP A 71 9.74 9.82 1.15
C TRP A 71 10.29 8.40 1.25
N ARG A 72 11.52 8.28 1.75
CA ARG A 72 12.05 7.04 2.29
C ARG A 72 11.86 7.06 3.80
N ILE A 73 11.15 6.06 4.30
CA ILE A 73 10.94 5.87 5.73
C ILE A 73 11.48 4.52 6.18
N GLU A 74 12.01 4.49 7.40
CA GLU A 74 12.38 3.24 8.07
C GLU A 74 11.35 2.98 9.17
N VAL A 75 10.79 1.77 9.19
CA VAL A 75 9.72 1.39 10.12
C VAL A 75 10.07 0.11 10.88
N VAL A 76 9.59 0.01 12.11
CA VAL A 76 9.68 -1.17 12.98
C VAL A 76 8.29 -1.47 13.52
N ASP A 77 7.91 -2.75 13.56
CA ASP A 77 6.61 -3.22 14.07
C ASP A 77 5.39 -2.47 13.49
N PHE A 78 5.44 -2.14 12.20
CA PHE A 78 4.34 -1.44 11.52
C PHE A 78 3.19 -2.43 11.25
N PRO A 79 1.99 -2.25 11.84
CA PRO A 79 0.91 -3.20 11.71
C PRO A 79 0.24 -3.11 10.34
N ALA A 80 0.02 -4.26 9.70
CA ALA A 80 -0.76 -4.35 8.49
C ALA A 80 -1.43 -5.72 8.33
N PHE A 81 -2.51 -5.75 7.53
CA PHE A 81 -3.19 -6.97 7.10
C PHE A 81 -2.93 -7.21 5.61
N ILE A 82 -2.83 -8.45 5.18
CA ILE A 82 -2.92 -8.77 3.75
C ILE A 82 -4.39 -8.59 3.34
N ILE A 83 -4.67 -7.57 2.52
CA ILE A 83 -6.01 -7.34 1.98
C ILE A 83 -6.15 -8.06 0.63
N ILE A 84 -5.16 -7.91 -0.25
CA ILE A 84 -5.13 -8.60 -1.56
C ILE A 84 -3.82 -9.37 -1.65
N ASP A 85 -3.92 -10.63 -2.06
CA ASP A 85 -2.78 -11.48 -2.33
C ASP A 85 -2.47 -11.63 -3.83
N ASP A 86 -1.39 -12.34 -4.11
CA ASP A 86 -0.89 -12.69 -5.45
C ASP A 86 -1.71 -13.76 -6.17
N LYS A 87 -2.80 -14.25 -5.58
CA LYS A 87 -3.65 -15.33 -6.13
C LYS A 87 -5.01 -14.81 -6.58
N GLY A 88 -5.29 -13.54 -6.29
CA GLY A 88 -6.54 -12.87 -6.59
C GLY A 88 -7.58 -13.00 -5.49
N ASN A 89 -7.16 -13.27 -4.26
CA ASN A 89 -8.00 -13.18 -3.08
C ASN A 89 -8.11 -11.72 -2.63
N ASP A 90 -9.26 -11.38 -2.03
CA ASP A 90 -9.56 -10.03 -1.55
C ASP A 90 -10.41 -10.13 -0.29
N PHE A 91 -9.83 -9.69 0.83
CA PHE A 91 -10.41 -9.73 2.16
C PHE A 91 -11.83 -9.13 2.22
N PHE A 92 -12.05 -7.97 1.58
CA PHE A 92 -13.36 -7.30 1.66
C PHE A 92 -14.39 -7.99 0.78
N LYS A 93 -13.97 -8.52 -0.37
CA LYS A 93 -14.84 -9.29 -1.26
C LYS A 93 -15.31 -10.58 -0.60
N GLU A 94 -14.41 -11.31 0.06
CA GLU A 94 -14.75 -12.59 0.70
C GLU A 94 -15.76 -12.45 1.85
N LEU A 95 -15.74 -11.30 2.51
CA LEU A 95 -16.67 -10.97 3.59
C LEU A 95 -17.94 -10.25 3.12
N ASN A 96 -18.11 -10.02 1.81
CA ASN A 96 -19.19 -9.19 1.24
C ASN A 96 -19.28 -7.79 1.87
N LEU A 97 -18.12 -7.18 2.13
CA LEU A 97 -17.98 -5.87 2.79
C LEU A 97 -17.66 -4.72 1.82
N GLY A 98 -17.87 -4.90 0.51
CA GLY A 98 -17.56 -3.90 -0.51
C GLY A 98 -18.13 -4.21 -1.89
#